data_AF-A0A960E339-F1
#
_entry.id   AF-A0A960E339-F1
#
_cell.length_a   1.000
_cell.length_b   1.000
_cell.length_c   1.000
_cell.angle_alpha   90.00
_cell.angle_beta   90.00
_cell.angle_gamma   90.00
#
_symmetry.space_group_name_H-M   'P 1'
#
loop_
_entity.id
_entity.type
_entity.pdbx_description
1 polymer ?
#
loop_
_entity_poly.entity_id
_entity_poly.type
_entity_poly.pdbx_seq_one_letter_code
_entity_poly.pdbx_strand_id
1 'polypeptide(L)'
;LTDSDAKAFVAHERFGKVAQDAVAEAGFAAEASFSVGAIEGFRPLAELTDGQPDTAPEGRTTGAAMHYTSGTTGRPKGVKRGLIEIDPSDMGELLAYLPNLFGIAAKDGHVHLTVSPLYHTAVLMWTGNALHLGHTVVLMDKWTAEEMLRLIEQYRVTYSHMVPTQFVRLLDLPEETRAGYDVSSLRNMVHGAAPCPQEIKRRMIDWWGDTIQEYYA
;
A
#
# COMPACT_ATOMS: atom_id res chain seq x y z
N LEU A 1 7.90 10.02 16.06
CA LEU A 1 6.77 10.97 16.24
C LEU A 1 7.28 12.35 16.65
N THR A 2 8.11 12.45 17.68
CA THR A 2 8.71 13.72 18.14
C THR A 2 9.56 14.46 17.09
N ASP A 3 9.95 13.75 16.02
CA ASP A 3 10.77 14.23 14.89
C ASP A 3 10.00 14.31 13.57
N SER A 4 8.67 14.21 13.61
CA SER A 4 7.81 14.16 12.41
C SER A 4 7.16 15.50 12.04
N ASP A 5 7.23 16.51 12.92
CA ASP A 5 6.43 17.75 12.86
C ASP A 5 4.90 17.54 12.81
N ALA A 6 4.41 16.32 13.06
CA ALA A 6 2.99 15.99 12.93
C ALA A 6 2.10 16.91 13.78
N LYS A 7 0.97 17.32 13.20
CA LYS A 7 -0.04 18.18 13.85
C LYS A 7 -1.33 17.44 14.19
N ALA A 8 -1.52 16.26 13.62
CA ALA A 8 -2.57 15.33 13.97
C ALA A 8 -2.00 13.90 13.95
N PHE A 9 -2.57 13.02 14.76
CA PHE A 9 -2.26 11.60 14.80
C PHE A 9 -3.55 10.82 14.56
N VAL A 10 -3.53 9.86 13.64
CA VAL A 10 -4.72 9.05 13.30
C VAL A 10 -4.38 7.57 13.45
N ALA A 11 -5.23 6.81 14.13
CA ALA A 11 -5.05 5.37 14.30
C ALA A 11 -6.38 4.61 14.17
N HIS A 12 -6.31 3.35 13.75
CA HIS A 12 -7.44 2.43 13.78
C HIS A 12 -7.49 1.70 15.14
N GLU A 13 -8.69 1.43 15.67
CA GLU A 13 -8.90 0.79 16.98
C GLU A 13 -8.14 -0.54 17.17
N ARG A 14 -7.95 -1.27 16.08
CA ARG A 14 -7.10 -2.46 16.01
C ARG A 14 -5.71 -2.25 16.63
N PHE A 15 -5.17 -1.04 16.55
CA PHE A 15 -3.86 -0.66 17.06
C PHE A 15 -3.95 0.21 18.32
N GLY A 16 -5.11 0.24 18.99
CA GLY A 16 -5.40 1.18 20.08
C GLY A 16 -4.34 1.25 21.16
N LYS A 17 -3.88 0.11 21.68
CA LYS A 17 -2.85 0.09 22.72
C LYS A 17 -1.52 0.69 22.24
N VAL A 18 -1.05 0.29 21.05
CA VAL A 18 0.20 0.81 20.47
C VAL A 18 0.07 2.30 20.14
N ALA A 19 -1.10 2.72 19.66
CA ALA A 19 -1.40 4.12 19.38
C ALA A 19 -1.34 4.97 20.66
N GLN A 20 -1.97 4.52 21.74
CA GLN A 20 -1.95 5.18 23.05
C GLN A 20 -0.53 5.30 23.60
N ASP A 21 0.25 4.21 23.56
CA ASP A 21 1.63 4.22 24.02
C ASP A 21 2.48 5.22 23.20
N ALA A 22 2.26 5.27 21.87
CA ALA A 22 2.99 6.18 20.98
C ALA A 22 2.65 7.66 21.22
N VAL A 23 1.37 8.02 21.43
CA VAL A 23 1.00 9.42 21.74
C VAL A 23 1.47 9.83 23.13
N ALA A 24 1.43 8.93 24.12
CA ALA A 24 1.95 9.18 25.46
C ALA A 24 3.47 9.40 25.45
N GLU A 25 4.22 8.52 24.79
CA GLU A 25 5.68 8.64 24.65
C GLU A 25 6.09 9.92 23.90
N ALA A 26 5.33 10.29 22.87
CA ALA A 26 5.60 11.48 22.08
C ALA A 26 5.11 12.80 22.72
N GLY A 27 4.32 12.73 23.80
CA GLY A 27 3.64 13.90 24.37
C GLY A 27 2.66 14.56 23.39
N PHE A 28 2.00 13.77 22.55
CA PHE A 28 1.07 14.27 21.54
C PHE A 28 -0.26 14.68 22.18
N ALA A 29 -0.86 15.79 21.72
CA ALA A 29 -2.09 16.31 22.31
C ALA A 29 -3.30 15.39 22.03
N ALA A 30 -4.14 15.17 23.03
CA ALA A 30 -5.34 14.33 22.91
C ALA A 30 -6.34 14.94 21.91
N GLU A 31 -6.42 16.27 21.84
CA GLU A 31 -7.30 17.02 20.95
C GLU A 31 -6.93 16.87 19.47
N ALA A 32 -5.68 16.47 19.21
CA ALA A 32 -5.12 16.22 17.89
C ALA A 32 -4.98 14.71 17.57
N SER A 33 -5.48 13.84 18.45
CA SER A 33 -5.42 12.38 18.30
C SER A 33 -6.79 11.84 17.90
N PHE A 34 -6.87 11.22 16.73
CA PHE A 34 -8.13 10.75 16.13
C PHE A 34 -8.14 9.25 15.90
N SER A 35 -9.30 8.61 16.11
CA SER A 35 -9.50 7.17 15.93
C SER A 35 -10.50 6.85 14.81
N VAL A 36 -10.17 5.84 14.00
CA VAL A 36 -11.15 5.06 13.24
C VAL A 36 -11.58 3.90 14.13
N GLY A 37 -12.84 3.89 14.56
CA GLY A 37 -13.30 3.05 15.66
C GLY A 37 -13.05 3.70 17.02
N ALA A 38 -13.06 2.91 18.10
CA ALA A 38 -12.92 3.40 19.47
C ALA A 38 -11.50 3.20 20.02
N ILE A 39 -10.86 4.29 20.47
CA ILE A 39 -9.62 4.27 21.25
C ILE A 39 -9.79 5.25 22.42
N GLU A 40 -9.56 4.80 23.66
CA GLU A 40 -9.66 5.66 24.83
C GLU A 40 -8.62 6.81 24.76
N GLY A 41 -9.08 8.03 25.00
CA GLY A 41 -8.27 9.25 24.91
C GLY A 41 -8.13 9.84 23.50
N PHE A 42 -8.79 9.23 22.49
CA PHE A 42 -8.81 9.71 21.12
C PHE A 42 -10.20 10.22 20.76
N ARG A 43 -10.25 11.17 19.83
CA ARG A 43 -11.49 11.68 19.25
C ARG A 43 -11.90 10.82 18.04
N PRO A 44 -13.18 10.53 17.82
CA PRO A 44 -13.61 9.88 16.59
C PRO A 44 -13.22 10.70 15.35
N LEU A 45 -12.58 10.07 14.37
CA LEU A 45 -12.18 10.74 13.11
C LEU A 45 -13.40 11.32 12.38
N ALA A 46 -14.57 10.67 12.51
CA ALA A 46 -15.82 11.09 11.89
C ALA A 46 -16.28 12.49 12.34
N GLU A 47 -15.85 12.99 13.50
CA GLU A 47 -16.13 14.37 13.94
C GLU A 47 -15.56 15.42 12.98
N LEU A 48 -14.47 15.10 12.25
CA LEU A 48 -13.86 16.05 11.30
C LEU A 48 -14.74 16.32 10.09
N THR A 49 -15.67 15.40 9.79
CA THR A 49 -16.57 15.47 8.64
C THR A 49 -18.01 15.75 9.04
N ASP A 50 -18.34 15.74 10.33
CA ASP A 50 -19.70 15.96 10.80
C ASP A 50 -20.16 17.40 10.47
N GLY A 51 -21.33 17.50 9.84
CA GLY A 51 -21.88 18.77 9.34
C GLY A 51 -21.07 19.44 8.20
N GLN A 52 -20.04 18.80 7.66
CA GLN A 52 -19.29 19.32 6.51
C GLN A 52 -19.98 18.92 5.18
N PRO A 53 -19.80 19.71 4.10
CA PRO A 53 -20.28 19.34 2.76
C PRO A 53 -19.66 18.02 2.27
N ASP A 54 -20.41 17.30 1.44
CA ASP A 54 -19.92 16.12 0.71
C ASP A 54 -19.15 16.47 -0.58
N THR A 55 -19.05 17.76 -0.89
CA THR A 55 -18.25 18.31 -2.00
C THR A 55 -16.79 18.48 -1.61
N ALA A 56 -15.88 18.34 -2.56
CA ALA A 56 -14.46 18.60 -2.34
C ALA A 56 -14.20 20.06 -1.90
N PRO A 57 -13.31 20.30 -0.92
CA PRO A 57 -13.00 21.66 -0.47
C PRO A 57 -12.24 22.45 -1.56
N GLU A 58 -12.51 23.74 -1.64
CA GLU A 58 -11.78 24.66 -2.52
C GLU A 58 -10.31 24.81 -2.10
N GLY A 59 -9.42 25.05 -3.06
CA GLY A 59 -8.01 25.33 -2.79
C GLY A 59 -7.22 24.15 -2.21
N ARG A 60 -7.74 22.92 -2.30
CA ARG A 60 -7.02 21.71 -1.89
C ARG A 60 -5.75 21.51 -2.72
N THR A 61 -4.71 21.00 -2.08
CA THR A 61 -3.45 20.66 -2.73
C THR A 61 -3.01 19.26 -2.34
N THR A 62 -2.18 18.66 -3.19
CA THR A 62 -1.70 17.29 -2.97
C THR A 62 -0.69 17.24 -1.83
N GLY A 63 -0.94 16.35 -0.87
CA GLY A 63 0.03 15.98 0.16
C GLY A 63 1.18 15.12 -0.40
N ALA A 64 2.20 14.90 0.42
CA ALA A 64 3.30 13.98 0.11
C ALA A 64 3.60 13.09 1.32
N ALA A 65 3.89 11.81 1.05
CA ALA A 65 4.29 10.87 2.08
C ALA A 65 5.72 11.14 2.58
N MET A 66 5.88 11.24 3.91
CA MET A 66 7.18 11.33 4.58
C MET A 66 7.62 9.95 5.06
N HIS A 67 8.45 9.29 4.27
CA HIS A 67 8.98 7.96 4.59
C HIS A 67 10.21 8.06 5.48
N TYR A 68 10.33 7.15 6.45
CA TYR A 68 11.53 7.04 7.28
C TYR A 68 12.51 6.03 6.69
N THR A 69 13.79 6.38 6.73
CA THR A 69 14.91 5.53 6.29
C THR A 69 15.84 5.24 7.46
N SER A 70 16.55 4.11 7.47
CA SER A 70 17.40 3.68 8.60
C SER A 70 18.44 4.71 9.03
N GLY A 71 18.95 5.51 8.09
CA GLY A 71 19.99 6.51 8.33
C GLY A 71 21.35 5.90 8.68
N THR A 72 22.44 6.49 8.21
CA THR A 72 23.82 6.01 8.52
C THR A 72 24.19 6.11 10.00
N THR A 73 23.43 6.89 10.78
CA THR A 73 23.66 7.15 12.20
C THR A 73 22.89 6.20 13.12
N GLY A 74 22.20 5.18 12.58
CA GLY A 74 21.37 4.24 13.35
C GLY A 74 20.05 4.81 13.88
N ARG A 75 19.80 6.11 13.67
CA ARG A 75 18.54 6.79 13.96
C ARG A 75 17.78 6.99 12.66
N PRO A 76 16.51 6.54 12.56
CA PRO A 76 15.71 6.77 11.37
C PRO A 76 15.60 8.25 11.03
N LYS A 77 15.60 8.57 9.72
CA LYS A 77 15.46 9.93 9.20
C LYS A 77 14.25 10.00 8.26
N GLY A 78 13.35 10.93 8.52
CA GLY A 78 12.20 11.19 7.65
C GLY A 78 12.58 12.00 6.42
N VAL A 79 12.17 11.53 5.25
CA VAL A 79 12.40 12.21 3.96
C VAL A 79 11.24 13.16 3.69
N LYS A 80 11.40 14.43 4.08
CA LYS A 80 10.42 15.49 3.84
C LYS A 80 10.69 16.15 2.49
N ARG A 81 9.75 16.03 1.56
CA ARG A 81 9.80 16.71 0.25
C ARG A 81 8.92 17.95 0.29
N GLY A 82 9.26 18.96 -0.52
CA GLY A 82 8.37 20.10 -0.73
C GLY A 82 7.04 19.62 -1.32
N LEU A 83 5.94 20.20 -0.86
CA LEU A 83 4.63 19.94 -1.44
C LEU A 83 4.55 20.59 -2.82
N ILE A 84 3.82 19.96 -3.73
CA ILE A 84 3.54 20.47 -5.05
C ILE A 84 2.12 21.04 -5.01
N GLU A 85 1.95 22.29 -5.45
CA GLU A 85 0.65 22.96 -5.52
C GLU A 85 -0.16 22.46 -6.74
N ILE A 86 -0.55 21.19 -6.68
CA ILE A 86 -1.38 20.53 -7.69
C ILE A 86 -2.63 19.98 -7.02
N ASP A 87 -3.77 20.08 -7.71
CA ASP A 87 -5.02 19.49 -7.26
C ASP A 87 -4.86 17.95 -7.13
N PRO A 88 -5.36 17.33 -6.04
CA PRO A 88 -5.22 15.88 -5.83
C PRO A 88 -5.81 14.99 -6.92
N SER A 89 -6.83 15.46 -7.66
CA SER A 89 -7.37 14.70 -8.80
C SER A 89 -6.38 14.70 -9.96
N ASP A 90 -5.81 15.86 -10.30
CA ASP A 90 -4.81 15.99 -11.37
C ASP A 90 -3.53 15.21 -11.04
N MET A 91 -3.11 15.23 -9.77
CA MET A 91 -1.99 14.38 -9.32
C MET A 91 -2.30 12.89 -9.45
N GLY A 92 -3.54 12.49 -9.17
CA GLY A 92 -4.00 11.11 -9.38
C GLY A 92 -3.85 10.68 -10.84
N GLU A 93 -4.19 11.54 -11.80
CA GLU A 93 -4.00 11.29 -13.23
C GLU A 93 -2.51 11.20 -13.61
N LEU A 94 -1.65 12.05 -13.04
CA LEU A 94 -0.21 11.97 -13.26
C LEU A 94 0.38 10.66 -12.72
N LEU A 95 -0.04 10.25 -11.52
CA LEU A 95 0.41 9.02 -10.88
C LEU A 95 -0.09 7.75 -11.60
N ALA A 96 -1.18 7.85 -12.35
CA ALA A 96 -1.68 6.77 -13.21
C ALA A 96 -0.72 6.40 -14.35
N TYR A 97 0.24 7.27 -14.71
CA TYR A 97 1.18 7.02 -15.79
C TYR A 97 1.95 5.70 -15.62
N LEU A 98 2.50 5.44 -14.43
CA LEU A 98 3.30 4.24 -14.19
C LEU A 98 2.46 2.95 -14.31
N PRO A 99 1.32 2.78 -13.61
CA PRO A 99 0.41 1.65 -13.83
C PRO A 99 0.00 1.46 -15.31
N ASN A 100 -0.26 2.55 -16.04
CA ASN A 100 -0.64 2.47 -17.45
C ASN A 100 0.45 1.84 -18.33
N LEU A 101 1.75 2.06 -18.03
CA LEU A 101 2.86 1.41 -18.76
C LEU A 101 2.83 -0.12 -18.66
N PHE A 102 2.20 -0.64 -17.61
CA PHE A 102 2.05 -2.06 -17.35
C PHE A 102 0.71 -2.61 -17.84
N GLY A 103 -0.14 -1.77 -18.45
CA GLY A 103 -1.48 -2.14 -18.89
C GLY A 103 -2.53 -2.11 -17.77
N ILE A 104 -2.26 -1.40 -16.67
CA ILE A 104 -3.16 -1.28 -15.52
C ILE A 104 -3.93 0.05 -15.66
N ALA A 105 -5.08 -0.01 -16.35
CA ALA A 105 -5.87 1.17 -16.72
C ALA A 105 -6.93 1.53 -15.68
N ALA A 106 -7.30 2.81 -15.59
CA ALA A 106 -8.33 3.29 -14.67
C ALA A 106 -9.70 2.65 -14.95
N LYS A 107 -10.44 2.32 -13.88
CA LYS A 107 -11.82 1.80 -13.93
C LYS A 107 -12.01 0.53 -14.78
N ASP A 108 -10.96 -0.27 -14.97
CA ASP A 108 -11.00 -1.54 -15.74
C ASP A 108 -11.33 -2.78 -14.88
N GLY A 109 -12.04 -2.58 -13.77
CA GLY A 109 -12.39 -3.67 -12.84
C GLY A 109 -11.17 -4.34 -12.19
N HIS A 110 -10.02 -3.67 -12.19
CA HIS A 110 -8.82 -4.19 -11.54
C HIS A 110 -8.99 -4.31 -10.02
N VAL A 111 -8.37 -5.36 -9.49
CA VAL A 111 -8.24 -5.64 -8.06
C VAL A 111 -6.75 -5.72 -7.73
N HIS A 112 -6.28 -4.83 -6.86
CA HIS A 112 -4.91 -4.75 -6.34
C HIS A 112 -4.78 -5.52 -5.04
N LEU A 113 -3.77 -6.39 -4.93
CA LEU A 113 -3.40 -7.02 -3.67
C LEU A 113 -2.15 -6.35 -3.08
N THR A 114 -2.28 -5.77 -1.89
CA THR A 114 -1.15 -5.19 -1.15
C THR A 114 -0.50 -6.27 -0.31
N VAL A 115 0.63 -6.79 -0.78
CA VAL A 115 1.34 -7.96 -0.20
C VAL A 115 2.56 -7.61 0.67
N SER A 116 2.82 -6.33 0.90
CA SER A 116 3.98 -5.84 1.65
C SER A 116 3.56 -4.68 2.58
N PRO A 117 4.40 -4.30 3.56
CA PRO A 117 4.04 -3.22 4.47
C PRO A 117 3.88 -1.85 3.78
N LEU A 118 2.77 -1.15 4.07
CA LEU A 118 2.45 0.16 3.50
C LEU A 118 3.40 1.29 3.93
N TYR A 119 4.29 1.08 4.89
CA TYR A 119 5.34 2.06 5.20
C TYR A 119 6.50 2.05 4.20
N HIS A 120 6.53 1.10 3.25
CA HIS A 120 7.50 1.08 2.15
C HIS A 120 7.00 1.89 0.95
N THR A 121 7.87 2.74 0.39
CA THR A 121 7.55 3.70 -0.67
C THR A 121 6.82 3.08 -1.86
N ALA A 122 7.36 2.02 -2.46
CA ALA A 122 6.75 1.42 -3.65
C ALA A 122 5.36 0.85 -3.33
N VAL A 123 5.22 0.18 -2.18
CA VAL A 123 3.97 -0.46 -1.76
C VAL A 123 2.87 0.58 -1.52
N LEU A 124 3.20 1.66 -0.82
CA LEU A 124 2.29 2.78 -0.60
C LEU A 124 1.86 3.42 -1.92
N MET A 125 2.82 3.66 -2.82
CA MET A 125 2.57 4.25 -4.13
C MET A 125 1.63 3.36 -4.95
N TRP A 126 1.91 2.06 -5.09
CA TRP A 126 1.07 1.14 -5.86
C TRP A 126 -0.34 1.01 -5.28
N THR A 127 -0.46 0.98 -3.95
CA THR A 127 -1.76 0.92 -3.27
C THR A 127 -2.53 2.24 -3.41
N GLY A 128 -1.87 3.39 -3.28
CA GLY A 128 -2.47 4.71 -3.49
C GLY A 128 -2.92 4.91 -4.94
N ASN A 129 -2.10 4.49 -5.91
CA ASN A 129 -2.46 4.51 -7.32
C ASN A 129 -3.70 3.67 -7.61
N ALA A 130 -3.83 2.49 -6.98
CA ALA A 130 -5.04 1.67 -7.09
C ALA A 130 -6.30 2.46 -6.69
N LEU A 131 -6.25 3.21 -5.58
CA LEU A 131 -7.35 4.05 -5.14
C LEU A 131 -7.64 5.19 -6.12
N HIS A 132 -6.62 5.88 -6.62
CA HIS A 132 -6.77 6.94 -7.63
C HIS A 132 -7.38 6.44 -8.95
N LEU A 133 -7.05 5.21 -9.34
CA LEU A 133 -7.56 4.56 -10.54
C LEU A 133 -8.97 3.96 -10.38
N GLY A 134 -9.52 3.97 -9.16
CA GLY A 134 -10.83 3.40 -8.85
C GLY A 134 -10.82 1.87 -8.75
N HIS A 135 -9.68 1.27 -8.40
CA HIS A 135 -9.52 -0.17 -8.24
C HIS A 135 -9.87 -0.61 -6.82
N THR A 136 -10.30 -1.86 -6.68
CA THR A 136 -10.44 -2.49 -5.36
C THR A 136 -9.05 -2.75 -4.79
N VAL A 137 -8.84 -2.41 -3.51
CA VAL A 137 -7.62 -2.72 -2.77
C VAL A 137 -7.91 -3.82 -1.74
N VAL A 138 -7.16 -4.91 -1.83
CA VAL A 138 -7.14 -5.99 -0.83
C VAL A 138 -5.88 -5.84 0.00
N LEU A 139 -6.03 -5.55 1.30
CA LEU A 139 -4.89 -5.43 2.21
C LEU A 139 -4.61 -6.78 2.89
N MET A 140 -3.38 -7.25 2.76
CA MET A 140 -2.92 -8.47 3.43
C MET A 140 -2.12 -8.10 4.69
N ASP A 141 -2.63 -8.47 5.86
CA ASP A 141 -2.01 -8.12 7.15
C ASP A 141 -0.61 -8.67 7.33
N LYS A 142 -0.46 -9.97 7.09
CA LYS A 142 0.80 -10.70 7.23
C LYS A 142 0.99 -11.56 6.00
N TRP A 143 2.10 -11.33 5.32
CA TRP A 143 2.40 -12.09 4.13
C TRP A 143 2.78 -13.54 4.44
N THR A 144 2.04 -14.48 3.87
CA THR A 144 2.45 -15.87 3.64
C THR A 144 2.14 -16.22 2.18
N ALA A 145 2.91 -17.15 1.62
CA ALA A 145 2.75 -17.53 0.22
C ALA A 145 1.35 -18.12 -0.05
N GLU A 146 0.87 -18.99 0.83
CA GLU A 146 -0.44 -19.63 0.67
C GLU A 146 -1.61 -18.65 0.89
N GLU A 147 -1.54 -17.76 1.89
CA GLU A 147 -2.60 -16.78 2.11
C GLU A 147 -2.71 -15.82 0.92
N MET A 148 -1.59 -15.50 0.26
CA MET A 148 -1.62 -14.72 -0.97
C MET A 148 -2.41 -15.43 -2.07
N LEU A 149 -2.20 -16.74 -2.28
CA LEU A 149 -2.96 -17.53 -3.25
C LEU A 149 -4.46 -17.58 -2.91
N ARG A 150 -4.79 -17.79 -1.64
CA ARG A 150 -6.18 -17.78 -1.15
C ARG A 150 -6.87 -16.43 -1.42
N LEU A 151 -6.18 -15.32 -1.18
CA LEU A 151 -6.69 -13.97 -1.45
C LEU A 151 -6.81 -13.69 -2.95
N ILE A 152 -5.89 -14.20 -3.78
CA ILE A 152 -5.97 -14.11 -5.24
C ILE A 152 -7.27 -14.75 -5.73
N GLU A 153 -7.54 -15.98 -5.33
CA GLU A 153 -8.75 -16.71 -5.72
C GLU A 153 -10.01 -16.02 -5.19
N GLN A 154 -10.06 -15.73 -3.88
CA GLN A 154 -11.23 -15.16 -3.21
C GLN A 154 -11.67 -13.84 -3.84
N TYR A 155 -10.73 -12.94 -4.09
CA TYR A 155 -11.01 -11.58 -4.56
C TYR A 155 -10.80 -11.41 -6.06
N ARG A 156 -10.47 -12.49 -6.77
CA ARG A 156 -10.10 -12.48 -8.20
C ARG A 156 -9.08 -11.38 -8.50
N VAL A 157 -7.99 -11.38 -7.73
CA VAL A 157 -6.92 -10.39 -7.84
C VAL A 157 -6.40 -10.35 -9.28
N THR A 158 -6.17 -9.14 -9.78
CA THR A 158 -5.68 -8.94 -11.16
C THR A 158 -4.24 -8.46 -11.20
N TYR A 159 -3.77 -7.75 -10.17
CA TYR A 159 -2.42 -7.21 -10.15
C TYR A 159 -1.90 -7.00 -8.74
N SER A 160 -0.58 -6.98 -8.60
CA SER A 160 0.12 -6.72 -7.34
C SER A 160 1.50 -6.16 -7.65
N HIS A 161 2.11 -5.51 -6.65
CA HIS A 161 3.54 -5.18 -6.67
C HIS A 161 4.30 -6.11 -5.71
N MET A 162 5.33 -6.79 -6.21
CA MET A 162 6.04 -7.85 -5.48
C MET A 162 7.56 -7.68 -5.48
N VAL A 163 8.22 -8.42 -4.61
CA VAL A 163 9.70 -8.55 -4.61
C VAL A 163 10.12 -9.99 -4.96
N PRO A 164 11.33 -10.20 -5.53
CA PRO A 164 11.79 -11.53 -5.94
C PRO A 164 11.72 -12.60 -4.84
N THR A 165 11.98 -12.22 -3.58
CA THR A 165 11.89 -13.14 -2.43
C THR A 165 10.49 -13.75 -2.27
N GLN A 166 9.43 -13.01 -2.62
CA GLN A 166 8.07 -13.54 -2.57
C GLN A 166 7.84 -14.59 -3.66
N PHE A 167 8.39 -14.41 -4.86
CA PHE A 167 8.34 -15.43 -5.92
C PHE A 167 9.03 -16.72 -5.50
N VAL A 168 10.23 -16.63 -4.91
CA VAL A 168 10.93 -17.81 -4.38
C VAL A 168 10.05 -18.55 -3.37
N ARG A 169 9.51 -17.83 -2.39
CA ARG A 169 8.67 -18.42 -1.34
C ARG A 169 7.35 -18.98 -1.85
N LEU A 170 6.81 -18.46 -2.95
CA LEU A 170 5.66 -19.03 -3.64
C LEU A 170 6.03 -20.32 -4.37
N LEU A 171 7.16 -20.33 -5.07
CA LEU A 171 7.67 -21.53 -5.78
C LEU A 171 8.13 -22.65 -4.84
N ASP A 172 8.44 -22.32 -3.58
CA ASP A 172 8.79 -23.26 -2.53
C ASP A 172 7.56 -23.93 -1.89
N LEU A 173 6.33 -23.47 -2.20
CA LEU A 173 5.13 -24.17 -1.77
C LEU A 173 5.03 -25.56 -2.42
N PRO A 174 4.50 -26.57 -1.70
CA PRO A 174 4.17 -27.86 -2.29
C PRO A 174 3.32 -27.70 -3.55
N GLU A 175 3.54 -28.57 -4.53
CA GLU A 175 2.82 -28.50 -5.80
C GLU A 175 1.31 -28.66 -5.59
N GLU A 176 0.88 -29.54 -4.67
CA GLU A 176 -0.54 -29.68 -4.33
C GLU A 176 -1.15 -28.38 -3.78
N THR A 177 -0.39 -27.60 -3.00
CA THR A 177 -0.85 -26.31 -2.49
C THR A 177 -0.99 -25.32 -3.64
N ARG A 178 0.00 -25.23 -4.54
CA ARG A 178 -0.04 -24.32 -5.68
C ARG A 178 -1.16 -24.64 -6.66
N ALA A 179 -1.41 -25.93 -6.90
CA ALA A 179 -2.48 -26.39 -7.79
C ALA A 179 -3.88 -26.28 -7.16
N GLY A 180 -3.97 -26.03 -5.86
CA GLY A 180 -5.23 -25.93 -5.11
C GLY A 180 -5.97 -24.60 -5.23
N TYR A 181 -5.36 -23.56 -5.84
CA TYR A 181 -5.95 -22.22 -5.95
C TYR A 181 -6.07 -21.75 -7.40
N ASP A 182 -7.22 -21.17 -7.76
CA ASP A 182 -7.44 -20.51 -9.06
C ASP A 182 -6.73 -19.15 -9.12
N VAL A 183 -5.68 -19.07 -9.95
CA VAL A 183 -4.93 -17.84 -10.24
C VAL A 183 -5.22 -17.25 -11.62
N SER A 184 -6.28 -17.72 -12.30
CA SER A 184 -6.62 -17.30 -13.67
C SER A 184 -7.03 -15.82 -13.80
N SER A 185 -7.32 -15.13 -12.69
CA SER A 185 -7.66 -13.71 -12.68
C SER A 185 -6.45 -12.78 -12.83
N LEU A 186 -5.22 -13.29 -12.61
CA LEU A 186 -4.01 -12.49 -12.69
C LEU A 186 -3.80 -11.91 -14.10
N ARG A 187 -3.40 -10.65 -14.16
CA ARG A 187 -3.12 -9.90 -15.40
C ARG A 187 -1.75 -9.23 -15.37
N ASN A 188 -1.38 -8.58 -14.25
CA ASN A 188 -0.19 -7.73 -14.15
C ASN A 188 0.56 -7.89 -12.82
N MET A 189 1.41 -8.91 -12.71
CA MET A 189 2.23 -9.17 -11.53
C MET A 189 3.57 -8.44 -11.65
N VAL A 190 3.56 -7.17 -11.23
CA VAL A 190 4.70 -6.27 -11.34
C VAL A 190 5.69 -6.55 -10.21
N HIS A 191 6.98 -6.66 -10.53
CA HIS A 191 8.02 -6.82 -9.52
C HIS A 191 9.22 -5.91 -9.73
N GLY A 192 9.90 -5.59 -8.62
CA GLY A 192 11.08 -4.73 -8.59
C GLY A 192 11.85 -4.83 -7.27
N ALA A 193 12.50 -3.73 -6.88
CA ALA A 193 13.29 -3.55 -5.65
C ALA A 193 14.58 -4.39 -5.50
N ALA A 194 14.71 -5.51 -6.20
CA ALA A 194 15.93 -6.30 -6.24
C ALA A 194 16.04 -7.07 -7.57
N PRO A 195 17.26 -7.44 -8.01
CA PRO A 195 17.44 -8.32 -9.16
C PRO A 195 16.71 -9.66 -8.94
N CYS A 196 15.90 -10.07 -9.92
CA CYS A 196 15.24 -11.37 -9.89
C CYS A 196 16.07 -12.41 -10.67
N PRO A 197 16.46 -13.56 -10.06
CA PRO A 197 17.16 -14.61 -10.77
C PRO A 197 16.37 -15.08 -12.00
N GLN A 198 17.05 -15.30 -13.12
CA GLN A 198 16.39 -15.66 -14.38
C GLN A 198 15.56 -16.95 -14.27
N GLU A 199 16.07 -17.94 -13.52
CA GLU A 199 15.36 -19.20 -13.27
C GLU A 199 14.04 -18.98 -12.53
N ILE A 200 14.04 -18.12 -11.49
CA ILE A 200 12.84 -17.79 -10.72
C ILE A 200 11.80 -17.13 -11.62
N LYS A 201 12.22 -16.17 -12.47
CA LYS A 201 11.30 -15.54 -13.43
C LYS A 201 10.68 -16.54 -14.39
N ARG A 202 11.49 -17.44 -14.97
CA ARG A 202 10.99 -18.49 -15.89
C ARG A 202 9.96 -19.38 -15.22
N ARG A 203 10.25 -19.89 -14.03
CA ARG A 203 9.32 -20.73 -13.27
C ARG A 203 8.01 -20.01 -12.90
N MET A 204 8.07 -18.70 -12.63
CA MET A 204 6.87 -17.90 -12.41
C MET A 204 6.06 -17.72 -13.69
N ILE A 205 6.71 -17.48 -14.84
CA ILE A 205 6.03 -17.38 -16.15
C ILE A 205 5.41 -18.73 -16.54
N ASP A 206 6.11 -19.85 -16.31
CA ASP A 206 5.58 -21.19 -16.58
C ASP A 206 4.32 -21.50 -15.74
N TRP A 207 4.17 -20.87 -14.57
CA TRP A 207 3.03 -21.07 -13.68
C TRP A 207 1.91 -20.03 -13.84
N TRP A 208 2.23 -18.74 -13.82
CA TRP A 208 1.28 -17.63 -13.87
C TRP A 208 1.11 -17.01 -15.27
N GLY A 209 1.80 -17.55 -16.28
CA GLY A 209 1.76 -17.06 -17.66
C GLY A 209 2.43 -15.69 -17.85
N ASP A 210 2.04 -15.02 -18.91
CA ASP A 210 2.58 -13.71 -19.35
C ASP A 210 2.13 -12.52 -18.47
N THR A 211 1.79 -12.78 -17.21
CA THR A 211 1.37 -11.77 -16.23
C THR A 211 2.57 -11.11 -15.54
N ILE A 212 3.75 -11.75 -15.55
CA ILE A 212 4.94 -11.26 -14.86
C ILE A 212 5.54 -10.05 -15.60
N GLN A 213 5.68 -8.92 -14.89
CA GLN A 213 6.27 -7.71 -15.43
C GLN A 213 7.37 -7.17 -14.49
N GLU A 214 8.47 -6.68 -15.04
CA GLU A 214 9.65 -6.25 -14.29
C GLU A 214 9.95 -4.79 -14.55
N TYR A 215 10.38 -4.06 -13.52
CA TYR A 215 10.92 -2.71 -13.67
C TYR A 215 12.10 -2.44 -12.74
N TYR A 216 12.91 -1.46 -13.13
CA TYR A 216 14.07 -0.96 -12.40
C TYR A 216 13.90 0.53 -12.16
N ALA A 217 14.10 0.99 -10.92
CA ALA A 217 13.97 2.38 -10.49
C ALA A 217 14.97 2.71 -9.39
#